data_AF-A0A9W6YMM9-F1
#
_entry.id   AF-A0A9W6YMM9-F1
#
_cell.length_a   1.000
_cell.length_b   1.000
_cell.length_c   1.000
_cell.angle_alpha   90.00
_cell.angle_beta   90.00
_cell.angle_gamma   90.00
#
_symmetry.space_group_name_H-M   'P 1'
#
loop_
_entity.id
_entity.type
_entity.pdbx_description
1 polymer ?
#
loop_
_entity_poly.entity_id
_entity_poly.type
_entity_poly.pdbx_seq_one_letter_code
_entity_poly.pdbx_strand_id
1 'polypeptide(L)'
;MTWRRFIYIRKNLSFRSAVTPNDLQRDPAARIRPLISILKSRCLRHVSVRRNVAVDEARKYHFKLYACCCTTSWYVVSFKLHCSSTIDDRMDGVIPHQDIWHHADLTAMSSDIRSHVMEVTTSLKGYCRILVAASWVDGSIVNVVSNADASNVSTVYRRIKDKEVAFTAPTCIAEYNSAMQGVDRHDKLRGRFSLADGHSFQKWHKKIAMARSTSPNVMPTFVMA
;
A
#
# COMPACT_ATOMS: atom_id res chain seq x y z
N MET A 1 12.33 31.51 -3.27
CA MET A 1 11.92 31.56 -1.84
C MET A 1 13.17 31.78 -0.97
N THR A 2 13.13 32.64 0.04
CA THR A 2 14.31 32.86 0.91
C THR A 2 14.53 31.72 1.89
N TRP A 3 15.78 31.47 2.29
CA TRP A 3 16.15 30.41 3.24
C TRP A 3 15.43 30.55 4.59
N ARG A 4 15.31 31.78 5.10
CA ARG A 4 14.57 32.07 6.34
C ARG A 4 13.09 31.73 6.21
N ARG A 5 12.46 32.08 5.08
CA ARG A 5 11.06 31.74 4.79
C ARG A 5 10.86 30.23 4.66
N PHE A 6 11.79 29.53 4.01
CA PHE A 6 11.77 28.06 3.93
C PHE A 6 11.77 27.41 5.31
N ILE A 7 12.71 27.79 6.18
CA ILE A 7 12.80 27.25 7.55
C ILE A 7 11.53 27.56 8.34
N TYR A 8 11.00 28.78 8.23
CA TYR A 8 9.77 29.18 8.90
C TYR A 8 8.57 28.33 8.47
N ILE A 9 8.35 28.18 7.16
CA ILE A 9 7.27 27.35 6.61
C ILE A 9 7.46 25.90 7.07
N ARG A 10 8.68 25.35 6.98
CA ARG A 10 8.97 23.98 7.39
C ARG A 10 8.67 23.73 8.87
N LYS A 11 9.00 24.68 9.76
CA LYS A 11 8.72 24.58 11.21
C LYS A 11 7.22 24.62 11.50
N ASN A 12 6.47 25.48 10.80
CA ASN A 12 5.05 25.73 11.05
C ASN A 12 4.08 24.89 10.20
N LEU A 13 4.57 24.08 9.25
CA LEU A 13 3.72 23.22 8.42
C LEU A 13 2.82 22.30 9.28
N SER A 14 1.53 22.32 9.03
CA SER A 14 0.52 21.44 9.64
C SER A 14 -0.49 21.01 8.56
N PHE A 15 -1.05 19.80 8.68
CA PHE A 15 -2.07 19.27 7.75
C PHE A 15 -3.48 19.27 8.34
N ARG A 16 -3.60 19.63 9.61
CA ARG A 16 -4.85 19.81 10.34
C ARG A 16 -4.68 20.99 11.29
N SER A 17 -5.66 21.91 11.25
CA SER A 17 -5.63 23.20 11.98
C SER A 17 -5.67 23.00 13.49
N ALA A 18 -6.60 22.18 13.98
CA ALA A 18 -6.74 21.84 15.40
C ALA A 18 -6.76 20.32 15.58
N VAL A 19 -5.93 19.82 16.50
CA VAL A 19 -5.90 18.41 16.90
C VAL A 19 -5.95 18.38 18.42
N THR A 20 -7.06 17.92 18.97
CA THR A 20 -7.22 17.78 20.41
C THR A 20 -6.49 16.54 20.93
N PRO A 21 -6.16 16.47 22.24
CA PRO A 21 -5.63 15.24 22.83
C PRO A 21 -6.58 14.05 22.68
N ASN A 22 -7.90 14.29 22.74
CA ASN A 22 -8.92 13.27 22.55
C ASN A 22 -8.91 12.72 21.11
N ASP A 23 -8.71 13.58 20.10
CA ASP A 23 -8.52 13.14 18.71
C ASP A 23 -7.30 12.22 18.56
N LEU A 24 -6.22 12.49 19.29
CA LEU A 24 -4.98 11.70 19.22
C LEU A 24 -5.07 10.36 19.96
N GLN A 25 -5.87 10.30 21.03
CA GLN A 25 -6.19 9.04 21.71
C GLN A 25 -7.05 8.15 20.83
N ARG A 26 -8.05 8.72 20.14
CA ARG A 26 -8.93 8.00 19.21
C ARG A 26 -8.18 7.58 17.93
N ASP A 27 -7.41 8.50 17.34
CA ASP A 27 -6.63 8.27 16.14
C ASP A 27 -5.21 8.86 16.24
N PRO A 28 -4.18 8.01 16.43
CA PRO A 28 -2.78 8.45 16.45
C PRO A 28 -2.34 9.18 15.16
N ALA A 29 -3.03 8.94 14.03
CA ALA A 29 -2.76 9.57 12.74
C ALA A 29 -3.67 10.76 12.41
N ALA A 30 -4.46 11.26 13.38
CA ALA A 30 -5.35 12.40 13.24
C ALA A 30 -4.68 13.64 12.60
N ARG A 31 -3.37 13.84 12.85
CA ARG A 31 -2.58 14.96 12.31
C ARG A 31 -2.38 14.94 10.80
N ILE A 32 -2.47 13.78 10.15
CA ILE A 32 -2.26 13.60 8.70
C ILE A 32 -3.46 12.96 8.00
N ARG A 33 -4.50 12.63 8.76
CA ARG A 33 -5.71 11.98 8.26
C ARG A 33 -6.35 12.72 7.07
N PRO A 34 -6.48 14.06 7.07
CA PRO A 34 -7.02 14.78 5.92
C PRO A 34 -6.20 14.56 4.65
N LEU A 35 -4.87 14.62 4.76
CA LEU A 35 -3.96 14.37 3.64
C LEU A 35 -4.10 12.93 3.12
N ILE A 36 -4.19 11.95 4.01
CA ILE A 36 -4.37 10.53 3.62
C ILE A 36 -5.70 10.35 2.88
N SER A 37 -6.78 10.95 3.36
CA SER A 37 -8.11 10.86 2.73
C SER A 37 -8.11 11.48 1.32
N ILE A 38 -7.50 12.65 1.17
CA ILE A 38 -7.34 13.30 -0.13
C ILE A 38 -6.53 12.41 -1.08
N LEU A 39 -5.40 11.86 -0.62
CA LEU A 39 -4.58 10.97 -1.45
C LEU A 39 -5.36 9.73 -1.88
N LYS A 40 -6.08 9.06 -0.96
CA LYS A 40 -6.90 7.89 -1.31
C LYS A 40 -7.99 8.21 -2.33
N SER A 41 -8.72 9.32 -2.14
CA SER A 41 -9.81 9.73 -3.04
C SER A 41 -9.33 10.17 -4.43
N ARG A 42 -8.08 10.64 -4.54
CA ARG A 42 -7.47 11.08 -5.79
C ARG A 42 -6.72 9.96 -6.51
N CYS A 43 -6.01 9.07 -5.81
CA CYS A 43 -5.24 7.98 -6.41
C CYS A 43 -6.11 7.10 -7.33
N LEU A 44 -7.31 6.74 -6.88
CA LEU A 44 -8.23 5.88 -7.65
C LEU A 44 -8.76 6.54 -8.94
N ARG A 45 -8.77 7.88 -9.04
CA ARG A 45 -9.24 8.58 -10.24
C ARG A 45 -8.19 8.71 -11.34
N HIS A 46 -6.91 8.69 -10.96
CA HIS A 46 -5.79 8.94 -11.88
C HIS A 46 -5.04 7.67 -12.28
N VAL A 47 -5.32 6.55 -11.60
CA VAL A 47 -4.65 5.27 -11.87
C VAL A 47 -5.68 4.27 -12.36
N SER A 48 -5.59 3.92 -13.64
CA SER A 48 -6.32 2.79 -14.21
C SER A 48 -5.67 1.49 -13.72
N VAL A 49 -6.23 0.89 -12.69
CA VAL A 49 -5.75 -0.39 -12.16
C VAL A 49 -6.06 -1.48 -13.19
N ARG A 50 -5.02 -2.17 -13.68
CA ARG A 50 -5.15 -3.33 -14.57
C ARG A 50 -5.43 -4.59 -13.76
N ARG A 51 -5.38 -5.76 -14.42
CA ARG A 51 -5.71 -7.08 -13.86
C ARG A 51 -4.98 -7.44 -12.56
N ASN A 52 -3.71 -7.05 -12.42
CA ASN A 52 -2.84 -7.53 -11.34
C ASN A 52 -2.44 -6.43 -10.35
N VAL A 53 -2.59 -6.73 -9.06
CA VAL A 53 -2.31 -5.83 -7.94
C VAL A 53 -1.56 -6.62 -6.86
N ALA A 54 -0.53 -6.00 -6.28
CA ALA A 54 0.26 -6.56 -5.20
C ALA A 54 -0.02 -5.81 -3.89
N VAL A 55 -0.16 -6.54 -2.80
CA VAL A 55 -0.34 -5.98 -1.45
C VAL A 55 0.80 -6.48 -0.56
N ASP A 56 1.47 -5.55 0.10
CA ASP A 56 2.58 -5.90 0.98
C ASP A 56 2.83 -4.84 2.08
N GLU A 57 3.66 -5.20 3.04
CA GLU A 57 4.11 -4.37 4.15
C GLU A 57 5.37 -3.57 3.79
N ALA A 58 5.25 -2.25 3.76
CA ALA A 58 6.40 -1.35 3.74
C ALA A 58 6.76 -0.93 5.18
N ARG A 59 7.93 -1.38 5.65
CA ARG A 59 8.50 -1.01 6.95
C ARG A 59 9.60 0.03 6.77
N LYS A 60 9.26 1.32 6.88
CA LYS A 60 10.28 2.39 6.88
C LYS A 60 9.96 3.48 7.91
N TYR A 61 11.03 4.02 8.50
CA TYR A 61 10.99 5.04 9.56
C TYR A 61 10.31 4.61 10.86
N HIS A 62 10.45 3.34 11.26
CA HIS A 62 9.80 2.73 12.43
C HIS A 62 8.26 2.68 12.35
N PHE A 63 7.68 2.95 11.17
CA PHE A 63 6.25 2.77 10.92
C PHE A 63 6.02 1.56 10.03
N LYS A 64 4.99 0.81 10.36
CA LYS A 64 4.48 -0.28 9.53
C LYS A 64 3.36 0.28 8.64
N LEU A 65 3.48 0.07 7.34
CA LEU A 65 2.52 0.52 6.34
C LEU A 65 2.11 -0.65 5.48
N TYR A 66 0.82 -0.82 5.25
CA TYR A 66 0.32 -1.73 4.22
C TYR A 66 0.06 -0.93 2.96
N ALA A 67 0.62 -1.35 1.83
CA ALA A 67 0.46 -0.69 0.56
C ALA A 67 -0.05 -1.68 -0.49
N CYS A 68 -0.94 -1.20 -1.34
CA CYS A 68 -1.48 -1.89 -2.49
C CYS A 68 -1.03 -1.15 -3.74
N CYS A 69 -0.29 -1.83 -4.58
CA CYS A 69 0.35 -1.28 -5.76
C CYS A 69 -0.08 -2.05 -7.00
N CYS A 70 -0.32 -1.34 -8.10
CA CYS A 70 -0.49 -2.00 -9.38
C CYS A 70 0.85 -2.62 -9.81
N THR A 71 0.82 -3.89 -10.17
CA THR A 71 2.01 -4.66 -10.54
C THR A 71 2.70 -4.12 -11.80
N THR A 72 1.93 -3.63 -12.76
CA THR A 72 2.44 -3.24 -14.09
C THR A 72 3.04 -1.85 -14.10
N SER A 73 2.40 -0.92 -13.38
CA SER A 73 2.76 0.50 -13.38
C SER A 73 3.40 0.98 -12.08
N TRP A 74 3.42 0.12 -11.04
CA TRP A 74 3.99 0.38 -9.71
C TRP A 74 3.38 1.60 -9.01
N TYR A 75 2.16 1.98 -9.41
CA TYR A 75 1.37 3.01 -8.74
C TYR A 75 0.73 2.47 -7.48
N VAL A 76 0.81 3.24 -6.38
CA VAL A 76 0.07 2.93 -5.15
C VAL A 76 -1.40 3.28 -5.37
N VAL A 77 -2.25 2.26 -5.32
CA VAL A 77 -3.69 2.37 -5.45
C VAL A 77 -4.33 2.72 -4.10
N SER A 78 -3.89 2.01 -3.05
CA SER A 78 -4.40 2.19 -1.68
C SER A 78 -3.29 1.92 -0.67
N PHE A 79 -3.39 2.51 0.51
CA PHE A 79 -2.47 2.25 1.61
C PHE A 79 -3.12 2.46 2.97
N LYS A 80 -2.61 1.75 3.99
CA LYS A 80 -3.06 1.80 5.38
C LYS A 80 -1.86 1.93 6.31
N LEU A 81 -1.87 2.98 7.15
CA LEU A 81 -0.91 3.09 8.26
C LEU A 81 -1.31 2.12 9.37
N HIS A 82 -0.37 1.33 9.87
CA HIS A 82 -0.59 0.49 11.03
C HIS A 82 -0.62 1.37 12.28
N CYS A 83 -1.78 1.41 12.93
CA CYS A 83 -2.06 2.16 14.16
C CYS A 83 -3.04 1.33 14.98
N SER A 84 -2.98 1.44 16.31
CA SER A 84 -3.83 0.74 17.28
C SER A 84 -5.30 1.20 17.31
N SER A 85 -5.74 2.01 16.34
CA SER A 85 -7.10 2.53 16.24
C SER A 85 -8.05 1.53 15.55
N THR A 86 -9.29 1.46 16.02
CA THR A 86 -10.40 0.65 15.47
C THR A 86 -10.80 1.09 14.06
N ILE A 87 -11.48 0.23 13.31
CA ILE A 87 -11.92 0.53 11.93
C ILE A 87 -12.95 1.67 11.91
N ASP A 88 -13.88 1.68 12.87
CA ASP A 88 -14.98 2.66 12.93
C ASP A 88 -14.44 4.08 13.13
N ASP A 89 -13.49 4.26 14.05
CA ASP A 89 -12.83 5.54 14.32
C ASP A 89 -12.02 6.09 13.15
N ARG A 90 -11.66 5.21 12.20
CA ARG A 90 -10.86 5.57 11.02
C ARG A 90 -11.71 5.84 9.78
N MET A 91 -12.91 5.24 9.72
CA MET A 91 -13.84 5.35 8.61
C MET A 91 -14.90 6.43 8.83
N ASP A 92 -15.02 6.94 10.07
CA ASP A 92 -15.83 8.11 10.44
C ASP A 92 -15.54 9.31 9.51
N GLY A 93 -16.50 9.65 8.65
CA GLY A 93 -16.41 10.73 7.67
C GLY A 93 -15.66 10.43 6.35
N VAL A 94 -15.24 9.18 6.08
CA VAL A 94 -14.49 8.81 4.85
C VAL A 94 -15.30 7.90 3.91
N ILE A 95 -16.19 7.07 4.45
CA ILE A 95 -17.01 6.10 3.70
C ILE A 95 -18.46 6.16 4.23
N PRO A 96 -19.50 6.03 3.39
CA PRO A 96 -20.88 5.92 3.86
C PRO A 96 -21.06 4.74 4.83
N HIS A 97 -21.87 4.93 5.88
CA HIS A 97 -21.95 4.02 7.03
C HIS A 97 -22.34 2.58 6.67
N GLN A 98 -23.05 2.35 5.55
CA GLN A 98 -23.49 1.03 5.13
C GLN A 98 -22.34 0.07 4.77
N ASP A 99 -21.23 0.57 4.24
CA ASP A 99 -20.07 -0.26 3.88
C ASP A 99 -19.24 -0.64 5.11
N ILE A 100 -19.31 0.16 6.19
CA ILE A 100 -18.54 -0.03 7.42
C ILE A 100 -18.93 -1.35 8.11
N TRP A 101 -20.24 -1.64 8.19
CA TRP A 101 -20.79 -2.84 8.84
C TRP A 101 -20.37 -4.13 8.13
N HIS A 102 -20.47 -4.17 6.79
CA HIS A 102 -20.03 -5.33 6.01
C HIS A 102 -18.52 -5.59 6.11
N HIS A 103 -17.71 -4.53 6.31
CA HIS A 103 -16.27 -4.67 6.54
C HIS A 103 -15.92 -5.11 7.96
N ALA A 104 -16.68 -4.65 8.96
CA ALA A 104 -16.49 -5.03 10.35
C ALA A 104 -16.74 -6.53 10.58
N ASP A 105 -17.82 -7.08 10.02
CA ASP A 105 -18.18 -8.50 10.16
C ASP A 105 -17.16 -9.43 9.48
N LEU A 106 -16.70 -9.08 8.27
CA LEU A 106 -15.65 -9.84 7.56
C LEU A 106 -14.29 -9.75 8.24
N THR A 107 -14.04 -8.65 8.96
CA THR A 107 -12.80 -8.41 9.71
C THR A 107 -12.80 -9.16 11.04
N ALA A 108 -13.95 -9.28 11.70
CA ALA A 108 -14.09 -9.96 13.00
C ALA A 108 -13.78 -11.47 12.93
N MET A 109 -14.00 -12.10 11.77
CA MET A 109 -13.69 -13.52 11.54
C MET A 109 -12.26 -13.79 11.05
N SER A 110 -11.44 -12.74 10.93
CA SER A 110 -10.19 -12.76 10.17
C SER A 110 -8.98 -12.42 11.07
N SER A 111 -7.83 -13.04 10.81
CA SER A 111 -6.58 -12.66 11.51
C SER A 111 -6.18 -11.20 11.22
N ASP A 112 -5.41 -10.57 12.12
CA ASP A 112 -5.00 -9.15 12.00
C ASP A 112 -4.38 -8.79 10.65
N ILE A 113 -3.58 -9.68 10.06
CA ILE A 113 -2.97 -9.46 8.74
C ILE A 113 -4.03 -9.49 7.63
N ARG A 114 -4.95 -10.45 7.71
CA ARG A 114 -6.03 -10.60 6.74
C ARG A 114 -7.03 -9.43 6.83
N SER A 115 -7.25 -8.84 8.01
CA SER A 115 -8.06 -7.62 8.14
C SER A 115 -7.43 -6.42 7.44
N HIS A 116 -6.11 -6.24 7.57
CA HIS A 116 -5.37 -5.20 6.88
C HIS A 116 -5.42 -5.37 5.35
N VAL A 117 -5.25 -6.60 4.86
CA VAL A 117 -5.33 -6.91 3.44
C VAL A 117 -6.74 -6.66 2.91
N MET A 118 -7.76 -7.16 3.61
CA MET A 118 -9.16 -6.99 3.21
C MET A 118 -9.54 -5.51 3.12
N GLU A 119 -9.17 -4.66 4.09
CA GLU A 119 -9.45 -3.21 4.04
C GLU A 119 -8.79 -2.51 2.84
N VAL A 120 -7.60 -2.99 2.45
CA VAL A 120 -6.85 -2.41 1.35
C VAL A 120 -7.37 -2.88 -0.01
N THR A 121 -7.90 -4.10 -0.09
CA THR A 121 -8.43 -4.72 -1.32
C THR A 121 -9.94 -4.58 -1.46
N THR A 122 -10.65 -4.08 -0.44
CA THR A 122 -12.09 -3.77 -0.45
C THR A 122 -12.58 -3.17 -1.75
N SER A 123 -11.86 -2.16 -2.24
CA SER A 123 -12.24 -1.39 -3.43
C SER A 123 -12.14 -2.19 -4.74
N LEU A 124 -11.69 -3.44 -4.70
CA LEU A 124 -11.43 -4.30 -5.86
C LEU A 124 -12.36 -5.54 -5.89
N LYS A 125 -13.41 -5.59 -5.06
CA LYS A 125 -14.23 -6.80 -4.90
C LYS A 125 -15.15 -7.03 -6.11
N GLY A 126 -14.94 -8.15 -6.81
CA GLY A 126 -15.79 -8.68 -7.88
C GLY A 126 -15.70 -10.21 -7.93
N TYR A 127 -16.82 -10.88 -8.19
CA TYR A 127 -17.05 -12.33 -8.05
C TYR A 127 -15.99 -13.26 -8.67
N CYS A 128 -15.64 -14.37 -7.99
CA CYS A 128 -15.37 -15.66 -8.66
C CYS A 128 -15.45 -16.88 -7.73
N ARG A 129 -15.83 -18.03 -8.32
CA ARG A 129 -16.36 -19.25 -7.68
C ARG A 129 -15.40 -20.46 -7.70
N ILE A 130 -14.14 -20.32 -8.14
CA ILE A 130 -13.23 -21.47 -8.33
C ILE A 130 -11.88 -21.19 -7.68
N LEU A 131 -11.60 -21.89 -6.58
CA LEU A 131 -10.32 -21.86 -5.89
C LEU A 131 -9.39 -22.95 -6.44
N VAL A 132 -8.19 -22.54 -6.86
CA VAL A 132 -7.08 -23.40 -7.23
C VAL A 132 -6.05 -23.35 -6.09
N ALA A 133 -5.81 -24.47 -5.44
CA ALA A 133 -4.72 -24.64 -4.49
C ALA A 133 -3.62 -25.48 -5.15
N ALA A 134 -2.40 -24.96 -5.19
CA ALA A 134 -1.25 -25.63 -5.76
C ALA A 134 -0.12 -25.71 -4.73
N SER A 135 0.56 -26.85 -4.69
CA SER A 135 1.80 -27.04 -3.94
C SER A 135 2.89 -27.40 -4.93
N TRP A 136 4.04 -26.70 -4.85
CA TRP A 136 5.18 -26.91 -5.71
C TRP A 136 6.44 -27.05 -4.88
N VAL A 137 7.32 -27.97 -5.29
CA VAL A 137 8.54 -28.29 -4.55
C VAL A 137 9.75 -27.91 -5.40
N ASP A 138 10.50 -26.91 -4.97
CA ASP A 138 11.78 -26.51 -5.54
C ASP A 138 12.77 -26.24 -4.40
N GLY A 139 13.34 -27.33 -3.84
CA GLY A 139 14.16 -27.31 -2.62
C GLY A 139 13.35 -27.11 -1.33
N SER A 140 12.32 -26.27 -1.35
CA SER A 140 11.31 -26.14 -0.30
C SER A 140 9.89 -26.21 -0.87
N ILE A 141 8.92 -26.54 -0.02
CA ILE A 141 7.51 -26.63 -0.39
C ILE A 141 6.91 -25.22 -0.41
N VAL A 142 6.36 -24.84 -1.56
CA VAL A 142 5.66 -23.58 -1.80
C VAL A 142 4.18 -23.89 -2.00
N ASN A 143 3.33 -23.35 -1.12
CA ASN A 143 1.87 -23.50 -1.22
C ASN A 143 1.24 -22.18 -1.67
N VAL A 144 0.44 -22.23 -2.73
CA VAL A 144 -0.24 -21.07 -3.33
C VAL A 144 -1.72 -21.36 -3.48
N VAL A 145 -2.57 -20.39 -3.17
CA VAL A 145 -4.01 -20.44 -3.43
C VAL A 145 -4.37 -19.28 -4.33
N SER A 146 -5.07 -19.56 -5.43
CA SER A 146 -5.57 -18.57 -6.37
C SER A 146 -7.06 -18.79 -6.63
N ASN A 147 -7.79 -17.71 -6.92
CA ASN A 147 -9.21 -17.75 -7.34
C ASN A 147 -9.38 -17.26 -8.80
N ALA A 148 -8.28 -17.01 -9.51
CA ALA A 148 -8.31 -16.33 -10.81
C ALA A 148 -7.45 -17.00 -11.88
N ASP A 149 -6.56 -17.90 -11.49
CA ASP A 149 -5.58 -18.50 -12.40
C ASP A 149 -6.01 -19.88 -12.88
N ALA A 150 -5.62 -20.24 -14.09
CA ALA A 150 -5.85 -21.57 -14.64
C ALA A 150 -5.00 -22.62 -13.91
N SER A 151 -5.54 -23.83 -13.75
CA SER A 151 -4.85 -25.01 -13.19
C SER A 151 -3.76 -25.60 -14.12
N ASN A 152 -3.25 -24.80 -15.04
CA ASN A 152 -2.29 -25.25 -16.04
C ASN A 152 -0.87 -25.27 -15.47
N VAL A 153 0.00 -25.98 -16.18
CA VAL A 153 1.43 -26.02 -15.91
C VAL A 153 2.12 -25.03 -16.84
N SER A 154 3.09 -24.30 -16.30
CA SER A 154 3.88 -23.27 -16.99
C SER A 154 5.37 -23.49 -16.72
N THR A 155 6.20 -22.63 -17.29
CA THR A 155 7.64 -22.61 -17.03
C THR A 155 8.04 -21.37 -16.25
N VAL A 156 8.78 -21.56 -15.17
CA VAL A 156 9.41 -20.48 -14.39
C VAL A 156 10.90 -20.51 -14.62
N TYR A 157 11.48 -19.35 -14.87
CA TYR A 157 12.92 -19.19 -15.03
C TYR A 157 13.55 -18.78 -13.72
N ARG A 158 14.64 -19.45 -13.35
CA ARG A 158 15.42 -19.13 -12.15
C ARG A 158 16.87 -18.94 -12.52
N ARG A 159 17.49 -17.92 -11.93
CA ARG A 159 18.93 -17.70 -12.04
C ARG A 159 19.66 -18.56 -11.02
N ILE A 160 20.47 -19.52 -11.50
CA ILE A 160 21.37 -20.34 -10.69
C ILE A 160 22.79 -19.95 -11.07
N LYS A 161 23.49 -19.26 -10.15
CA LYS A 161 24.77 -18.59 -10.43
C LYS A 161 24.61 -17.60 -11.60
N ASP A 162 25.20 -17.88 -12.75
CA ASP A 162 25.15 -17.06 -13.96
C ASP A 162 24.30 -17.66 -15.09
N LYS A 163 23.64 -18.79 -14.86
CA LYS A 163 22.79 -19.45 -15.85
C LYS A 163 21.32 -19.33 -15.46
N GLU A 164 20.50 -18.96 -16.42
CA GLU A 164 19.05 -19.00 -16.29
C GLU A 164 18.56 -20.39 -16.69
N VAL A 165 17.88 -21.07 -15.76
CA VAL A 165 17.40 -22.44 -15.92
C VAL A 165 15.88 -22.44 -15.87
N ALA A 166 15.24 -23.16 -16.79
CA ALA A 166 13.80 -23.31 -16.86
C ALA A 166 13.34 -24.47 -15.96
N PHE A 167 12.31 -24.22 -15.16
CA PHE A 167 11.65 -25.21 -14.31
C PHE A 167 10.17 -25.28 -14.61
N THR A 168 9.61 -26.48 -14.53
CA THR A 168 8.18 -26.71 -14.69
C THR A 168 7.46 -26.37 -13.38
N ALA A 169 6.53 -25.42 -13.43
CA ALA A 169 5.79 -24.95 -12.26
C ALA A 169 4.34 -24.56 -12.63
N PRO A 170 3.36 -24.69 -11.72
CA PRO A 170 1.99 -24.23 -11.95
C PRO A 170 1.91 -22.78 -12.44
N THR A 171 0.98 -22.47 -13.34
CA THR A 171 0.78 -21.12 -13.90
C THR A 171 0.57 -20.06 -12.83
N CYS A 172 -0.12 -20.40 -11.74
CA CYS A 172 -0.32 -19.49 -10.61
C CYS A 172 1.01 -19.06 -9.94
N ILE A 173 2.06 -19.88 -9.99
CA ILE A 173 3.38 -19.54 -9.44
C ILE A 173 4.12 -18.59 -10.38
N ALA A 174 4.03 -18.81 -11.70
CA ALA A 174 4.61 -17.90 -12.68
C ALA A 174 3.97 -16.51 -12.61
N GLU A 175 2.64 -16.46 -12.55
CA GLU A 175 1.88 -15.21 -12.40
C GLU A 175 2.22 -14.51 -11.08
N TYR A 176 2.24 -15.24 -9.96
CA TYR A 176 2.65 -14.70 -8.66
C TYR A 176 4.06 -14.09 -8.71
N ASN A 177 5.03 -14.81 -9.26
CA ASN A 177 6.42 -14.34 -9.34
C ASN A 177 6.55 -13.07 -10.21
N SER A 178 5.78 -12.98 -11.29
CA SER A 178 5.71 -11.78 -12.12
C SER A 178 5.08 -10.61 -11.36
N ALA A 179 4.10 -10.89 -10.49
CA ALA A 179 3.22 -9.89 -9.92
C ALA A 179 3.62 -9.35 -8.55
N MET A 180 4.29 -10.17 -7.73
CA MET A 180 4.59 -9.88 -6.31
C MET A 180 5.45 -8.62 -6.09
N GLN A 181 6.25 -8.23 -7.07
CA GLN A 181 7.26 -7.16 -6.90
C GLN A 181 6.69 -5.73 -6.94
N GLY A 182 5.38 -5.54 -7.08
CA GLY A 182 4.78 -4.22 -7.25
C GLY A 182 5.11 -3.24 -6.11
N VAL A 183 4.96 -3.69 -4.86
CA VAL A 183 5.23 -2.86 -3.67
C VAL A 183 6.73 -2.63 -3.48
N ASP A 184 7.55 -3.68 -3.63
CA ASP A 184 9.01 -3.60 -3.53
C ASP A 184 9.62 -2.64 -4.56
N ARG A 185 9.16 -2.70 -5.81
CA ARG A 185 9.63 -1.79 -6.87
C ARG A 185 9.23 -0.35 -6.58
N HIS A 186 8.01 -0.12 -6.11
CA HIS A 186 7.60 1.20 -5.66
C HIS A 186 8.48 1.69 -4.48
N ASP A 187 8.81 0.83 -3.51
CA ASP A 187 9.65 1.25 -2.39
C ASP A 187 11.13 1.50 -2.79
N LYS A 188 11.65 0.75 -3.78
CA LYS A 188 12.95 1.02 -4.41
C LYS A 188 12.97 2.37 -5.12
N LEU A 189 11.95 2.65 -5.95
CA LEU A 189 11.83 3.94 -6.64
C LEU A 189 11.72 5.08 -5.65
N ARG A 190 10.86 4.94 -4.63
CA ARG A 190 10.72 5.93 -3.58
C ARG A 190 12.04 6.13 -2.83
N GLY A 191 12.78 5.07 -2.50
CA GLY A 191 14.08 5.19 -1.84
C GLY A 191 15.13 5.97 -2.64
N ARG A 192 15.01 6.03 -3.98
CA ARG A 192 15.91 6.82 -4.85
C ARG A 192 15.52 8.29 -4.94
N PHE A 193 14.22 8.61 -4.91
CA PHE A 193 13.71 9.96 -5.19
C PHE A 193 13.10 10.67 -3.97
N SER A 194 13.10 10.03 -2.80
CA SER A 194 12.47 10.55 -1.59
C SER A 194 13.24 11.71 -0.98
N LEU A 195 12.60 12.89 -0.90
CA LEU A 195 13.13 14.03 -0.15
C LEU A 195 13.15 13.80 1.36
N ALA A 196 12.46 12.77 1.86
CA ALA A 196 12.43 12.44 3.28
C ALA A 196 13.71 11.74 3.75
N ASP A 197 14.50 11.18 2.83
CA ASP A 197 15.76 10.50 3.15
C ASP A 197 16.96 11.48 3.22
N GLY A 198 16.91 12.58 2.45
CA GLY A 198 17.92 13.65 2.51
C GLY A 198 17.73 14.70 3.62
N HIS A 199 16.62 14.65 4.37
CA HIS A 199 16.27 15.68 5.35
C HIS A 199 15.82 15.10 6.70
N SER A 200 16.45 15.54 7.79
CA SER A 200 16.04 15.20 9.15
C SER A 200 14.78 15.99 9.56
N PHE A 201 13.63 15.33 9.58
CA PHE A 201 12.39 15.89 10.14
C PHE A 201 12.21 15.43 11.59
N GLN A 202 12.13 16.38 12.52
CA GLN A 202 11.89 16.08 13.94
C GLN A 202 10.46 15.57 14.23
N LYS A 203 9.49 15.93 13.39
CA LYS A 203 8.08 15.53 13.55
C LYS A 203 7.74 14.39 12.58
N TRP A 204 7.36 13.22 13.11
CA TRP A 204 7.08 12.02 12.31
C TRP A 204 6.04 12.24 11.21
N HIS A 205 4.97 12.99 11.53
CA HIS A 205 3.87 13.26 10.62
C HIS A 205 4.28 14.10 9.40
N LYS A 206 5.31 14.96 9.55
CA LYS A 206 5.91 15.70 8.43
C LYS A 206 6.75 14.78 7.55
N LYS A 207 7.51 13.87 8.18
CA LYS A 207 8.33 12.91 7.45
C LYS A 207 7.49 12.01 6.53
N ILE A 208 6.37 11.49 7.04
CA ILE A 208 5.44 10.66 6.25
C ILE A 208 4.81 11.46 5.11
N ALA A 209 4.38 12.69 5.35
CA ALA A 209 3.79 13.53 4.31
C ALA A 209 4.79 13.83 3.18
N MET A 210 6.03 14.17 3.52
CA MET A 210 7.08 14.47 2.54
C MET A 210 7.56 13.24 1.77
N ALA A 211 7.62 12.08 2.43
CA ALA A 211 7.94 10.81 1.77
C ALA A 211 6.89 10.41 0.72
N ARG A 212 5.66 10.92 0.85
CA ARG A 212 4.54 10.61 -0.04
C ARG A 212 4.32 11.65 -1.12
N SER A 213 4.51 12.93 -0.83
CA SER A 213 4.40 13.96 -1.85
C SER A 213 5.46 13.81 -2.94
N THR A 214 6.59 13.18 -2.64
CA THR A 214 7.77 13.11 -3.52
C THR A 214 7.91 11.78 -4.26
N SER A 215 6.95 10.87 -4.10
CA SER A 215 6.90 9.72 -5.00
C SER A 215 6.66 10.26 -6.42
N PRO A 216 7.48 9.90 -7.43
CA PRO A 216 7.30 10.35 -8.81
C PRO A 216 5.90 10.04 -9.36
N ASN A 217 5.20 9.13 -8.68
CA ASN A 217 3.87 8.65 -8.96
C ASN A 217 2.72 9.46 -8.34
N VAL A 218 3.02 10.46 -7.49
CA VAL A 218 2.06 11.45 -6.93
C VAL A 218 2.30 12.85 -7.52
N MET A 219 3.44 13.04 -8.18
CA MET A 219 3.92 14.33 -8.67
C MET A 219 3.33 14.90 -9.99
N PRO A 220 2.37 14.29 -10.73
CA PRO A 220 1.77 15.02 -11.85
C PRO A 220 0.86 16.18 -11.39
N THR A 221 0.52 16.29 -10.10
CA THR A 221 -0.49 17.24 -9.60
C THR A 221 0.03 18.33 -8.66
N PHE A 222 1.32 18.34 -8.30
CA PHE A 222 1.89 19.38 -7.43
C PHE A 222 2.93 20.28 -8.11
N VAL A 223 3.19 20.06 -9.40
CA VAL A 223 3.98 20.96 -10.25
C VAL A 223 3.09 21.44 -11.39
N MET A 224 2.24 22.43 -11.09
CA MET A 224 1.73 23.48 -11.98
C MET A 224 0.56 24.17 -11.28
N ALA A 225 0.91 25.12 -10.41
CA ALA A 225 0.13 26.30 -10.06
C ALA A 225 1.09 27.33 -9.48
#